data_AF-A0A534AGY9-F1
#
_entry.id   AF-A0A534AGY9-F1
#
_cell.length_a   1.000
_cell.length_b   1.000
_cell.length_c   1.000
_cell.angle_alpha   90.00
_cell.angle_beta   90.00
_cell.angle_gamma   90.00
#
_symmetry.space_group_name_H-M   'P 1'
#
loop_
_entity.id
_entity.type
_entity.pdbx_description
1 polymer ?
#
loop_
_entity_poly.entity_id
_entity_poly.type
_entity_poly.pdbx_seq_one_letter_code
_entity_poly.pdbx_strand_id
1 'polypeptide(L)' 'HIDIETDDIPAEVARLEALGAHAVDRLERWVVMQAPTGQRFCVVRVQRPGFPKNATRWD' A
#
# COMPACT_ATOMS: atom_id res chain seq x y z
N HIS A 1 13.37 -2.90 0.78
CA HIS A 1 11.93 -3.23 0.80
C HIS A 1 11.22 -2.01 1.35
N ILE A 2 10.08 -1.62 0.76
CA ILE A 2 9.33 -0.42 1.13
C ILE A 2 7.94 -0.85 1.57
N ASP A 3 7.43 -0.21 2.61
CA ASP A 3 6.06 -0.37 3.08
C ASP A 3 5.31 0.95 2.87
N ILE A 4 4.12 0.86 2.29
CA ILE A 4 3.16 1.96 2.21
C ILE A 4 2.17 1.75 3.34
N GLU A 5 2.23 2.61 4.36
CA GLU A 5 1.25 2.63 5.44
C GLU A 5 -0.05 3.28 4.93
N THR A 6 -1.18 2.68 5.26
CA THR A 6 -2.52 3.19 4.95
C THR A 6 -3.50 2.88 6.09
N ASP A 7 -4.50 3.72 6.25
CA ASP A 7 -5.67 3.47 7.11
C ASP A 7 -6.72 2.58 6.42
N ASP A 8 -6.68 2.46 5.08
CA ASP A 8 -7.51 1.57 4.28
C ASP A 8 -6.65 0.78 3.27
N ILE A 9 -6.42 -0.52 3.56
CA ILE A 9 -5.64 -1.41 2.68
C ILE A 9 -6.38 -1.70 1.37
N PRO A 10 -7.65 -2.16 1.37
CA PRO A 10 -8.39 -2.38 0.13
C PRO A 10 -8.40 -1.16 -0.80
N ALA A 11 -8.64 0.05 -0.27
CA ALA A 11 -8.69 1.26 -1.08
C ALA A 11 -7.31 1.60 -1.67
N GLU A 12 -6.25 1.53 -0.88
CA GLU A 12 -4.90 1.83 -1.37
C GLU A 12 -4.42 0.80 -2.39
N VAL A 13 -4.74 -0.48 -2.19
CA VAL A 13 -4.47 -1.53 -3.20
C VAL A 13 -5.19 -1.22 -4.50
N ALA A 14 -6.49 -0.89 -4.46
CA ALA A 14 -7.26 -0.55 -5.66
C ALA A 14 -6.68 0.69 -6.37
N ARG A 15 -6.27 1.72 -5.63
CA ARG A 15 -5.63 2.92 -6.17
C ARG A 15 -4.31 2.59 -6.87
N LEU A 16 -3.49 1.74 -6.27
CA LEU A 16 -2.21 1.31 -6.83
C LEU A 16 -2.39 0.39 -8.05
N GLU A 17 -3.40 -0.47 -8.05
CA GLU A 17 -3.78 -1.28 -9.22
C GLU A 17 -4.20 -0.40 -10.40
N ALA A 18 -4.96 0.68 -10.15
CA ALA A 18 -5.31 1.67 -11.18
C ALA A 18 -4.08 2.41 -11.75
N LEU A 19 -2.98 2.48 -11.01
CA LEU A 19 -1.69 3.03 -11.46
C LEU A 19 -0.77 1.98 -12.13
N GLY A 20 -1.26 0.75 -12.30
CA GLY A 20 -0.57 -0.34 -13.00
C GLY A 20 0.24 -1.28 -12.09
N ALA A 21 0.20 -1.12 -10.77
CA ALA A 21 0.71 -2.15 -9.87
C ALA A 21 -0.23 -3.37 -9.88
N HIS A 22 0.24 -4.50 -9.35
CA HIS A 22 -0.62 -5.68 -9.15
C HIS A 22 -0.30 -6.38 -7.83
N ALA A 23 -1.33 -6.98 -7.22
CA ALA A 23 -1.16 -7.81 -6.04
C ALA A 23 -0.41 -9.10 -6.39
N VAL A 24 0.63 -9.41 -5.61
CA VAL A 24 1.41 -10.64 -5.70
C VAL A 24 0.93 -11.65 -4.66
N ASP A 25 0.65 -11.18 -3.45
CA ASP A 25 0.16 -12.01 -2.34
C ASP A 25 -0.71 -11.21 -1.38
N ARG A 26 -1.72 -11.84 -0.80
CA ARG A 26 -2.66 -11.22 0.15
C ARG A 26 -2.61 -12.01 1.45
N LEU A 27 -2.01 -11.40 2.47
CA LEU A 27 -1.88 -11.98 3.81
C LEU A 27 -2.91 -11.35 4.76
N GLU A 28 -3.07 -11.95 5.95
CA GLU A 28 -4.08 -11.54 6.93
C GLU A 28 -4.01 -10.05 7.30
N ARG A 29 -2.81 -9.47 7.33
CA ARG A 29 -2.58 -8.10 7.82
C ARG A 29 -2.02 -7.12 6.78
N TRP A 30 -1.58 -7.58 5.61
CA TRP A 30 -0.99 -6.74 4.56
C TRP A 30 -1.08 -7.40 3.19
N VAL A 31 -0.83 -6.61 2.15
CA VAL A 31 -0.80 -7.07 0.76
C VAL A 31 0.58 -6.81 0.18
N VAL A 32 1.18 -7.80 -0.46
CA VAL A 32 2.41 -7.64 -1.25
C VAL A 32 2.01 -7.21 -2.65
N MET A 33 2.52 -6.07 -3.09
CA MET A 33 2.28 -5.48 -4.41
C MET A 33 3.58 -5.45 -5.22
N GLN A 34 3.45 -5.47 -6.55
CA GLN A 34 4.55 -5.26 -7.48
C GLN A 34 4.22 -4.10 -8.43
N ALA A 35 5.13 -3.13 -8.50
CA ALA A 35 5.03 -1.98 -9.40
C ALA A 35 5.17 -2.41 -10.87
N PRO A 36 4.73 -1.57 -11.83
CA PRO A 36 4.92 -1.84 -13.27
C PRO A 36 6.38 -2.09 -13.67
N THR A 37 7.33 -1.51 -12.93
CA THR A 37 8.78 -1.66 -13.14
C THR A 37 9.38 -2.89 -12.48
N GLY A 38 8.56 -3.73 -11.83
CA GLY A 38 8.98 -4.99 -11.20
C GLY A 38 9.37 -4.91 -9.72
N GLN A 39 9.50 -3.71 -9.15
CA GLN A 39 9.82 -3.55 -7.72
C GLN A 39 8.66 -4.02 -6.82
N ARG A 40 8.99 -4.82 -5.80
CA ARG A 40 8.02 -5.27 -4.79
C ARG A 40 8.00 -4.39 -3.54
N PHE A 41 6.82 -4.19 -2.99
CA PHE A 41 6.55 -3.42 -1.78
C PHE A 41 5.30 -3.95 -1.07
N CYS A 42 5.08 -3.59 0.19
CA CYS A 42 3.86 -3.97 0.92
C CYS A 42 2.94 -2.78 1.13
N VAL A 43 1.64 -3.05 1.14
CA VAL A 43 0.61 -2.14 1.66
C VAL A 43 0.19 -2.67 3.02
N VAL A 44 0.46 -1.90 4.07
CA VAL A 44 0.33 -2.31 5.47
C VAL A 44 -0.58 -1.35 6.22
N ARG A 45 -1.14 -1.79 7.35
CA ARG A 45 -1.81 -0.89 8.30
C ARG A 45 -0.81 0.10 8.88
N VAL A 46 -1.30 1.25 9.33
CA VAL A 46 -0.51 2.24 10.08
C VAL A 46 0.24 1.60 11.26
N GLN A 47 1.55 1.83 11.34
CA GLN A 47 2.41 1.32 12.40
C GLN A 47 3.06 2.45 13.20
N ARG A 48 3.24 3.62 12.58
CA ARG A 48 4.00 4.73 13.16
C ARG A 48 3.11 5.85 13.69
N PRO A 49 3.52 6.52 14.79
CA PRO A 49 2.85 7.73 15.24
C PRO A 49 3.03 8.85 14.21
N GLY A 50 2.08 9.79 14.18
CA GLY A 50 2.12 10.93 13.27
C GLY A 50 1.69 10.62 11.83
N PHE A 51 1.09 9.45 11.58
CA PHE A 51 0.56 9.07 10.27
C PHE A 51 -0.30 10.17 9.61
N PRO A 52 -1.31 10.78 10.27
CA PRO A 52 -2.15 11.79 9.62
C PRO A 52 -1.39 13.06 9.17
N LYS A 53 -0.20 13.32 9.73
CA LYS A 53 0.63 14.49 9.39
C LYS A 53 1.53 14.22 8.17
N ASN A 54 1.98 12.98 8.01
CA ASN A 54 2.96 12.60 7.00
C ASN A 54 2.36 11.78 5.84
N ALA A 55 1.07 11.43 5.93
CA ALA A 55 0.34 10.72 4.89
C ALA A 55 -0.22 11.68 3.83
N THR A 56 -0.13 11.29 2.56
CA THR A 56 -0.88 11.93 1.49
C THR A 56 -2.34 11.51 1.60
N ARG A 57 -3.25 12.47 1.49
CA ARG A 57 -4.70 12.21 1.45
C ARG A 57 -5.14 12.03 0.00
N TRP A 58 -6.03 11.08 -0.20
CA TRP A 58 -6.63 10.75 -1.49
C TRP A 58 -8.16 10.75 -1.31
N ASP A 59 -8.87 11.41 -2.23
CA ASP A 59 -10.34 11.50 -2.24
C ASP A 59 -10.99 10.30 -2.96
#